data_AF-A0AAV4GT94-F1
#
_entry.id   AF-A0AAV4GT94-F1
#
_cell.length_a   1.000
_cell.length_b   1.000
_cell.length_c   1.000
_cell.angle_alpha   90.00
_cell.angle_beta   90.00
_cell.angle_gamma   90.00
#
_symmetry.space_group_name_H-M   'P 1'
#
loop_
_entity.id
_entity.type
_entity.pdbx_description
1 polymer ?
#
loop_
_entity_poly.entity_id
_entity_poly.type
_entity_poly.pdbx_seq_one_letter_code
_entity_poly.pdbx_strand_id
1 'polypeptide(L)'
;MRPPVSSRGLMLMLFLAAVVMETVEPRSSRRSRGRKAECPVMKRPRNGRVAYRSRNRVATFKCNKNFILIGTGLSVCLKNREWSLPAPVCGGKNCPRLRFSKGLEVVKEYKGAKLRFKCPNGLTRQGPESILCIGKQWDGRPPKCLGRFTLTNITVSLKQSDAKERS
;
A
#
# COMPACT_ATOMS: atom_id res chain seq x y z
N MET A 1 -59.61 80.80 -37.51
CA MET A 1 -59.78 80.38 -38.92
C MET A 1 -58.56 79.56 -39.33
N ARG A 2 -58.75 78.37 -39.92
CA ARG A 2 -57.69 77.52 -40.53
C ARG A 2 -57.31 78.07 -41.93
N PRO A 3 -56.28 77.57 -42.65
CA PRO A 3 -54.90 77.15 -42.33
C PRO A 3 -53.90 77.87 -43.31
N PRO A 4 -52.66 77.42 -43.65
CA PRO A 4 -52.42 76.17 -44.37
C PRO A 4 -51.26 75.32 -43.84
N VAL A 5 -51.33 74.06 -44.24
CA VAL A 5 -50.36 72.98 -44.03
C VAL A 5 -49.18 73.16 -44.99
N SER A 6 -47.95 72.88 -44.55
CA SER A 6 -46.88 72.47 -45.45
C SER A 6 -45.88 71.54 -44.77
N SER A 7 -46.07 70.26 -45.08
CA SER A 7 -45.09 69.16 -45.15
C SER A 7 -43.65 69.48 -44.77
N ARG A 8 -43.18 68.91 -43.66
CA ARG A 8 -41.76 68.58 -43.43
C ARG A 8 -41.63 67.38 -42.50
N GLY A 9 -40.76 66.45 -42.89
CA GLY A 9 -39.96 65.69 -41.93
C GLY A 9 -40.49 64.31 -41.55
N LEU A 10 -40.36 63.37 -42.49
CA LEU A 10 -40.27 61.95 -42.18
C LEU A 10 -38.95 61.69 -41.43
N MET A 11 -38.98 61.49 -40.11
CA MET A 11 -38.05 60.65 -39.35
C MET A 11 -38.29 60.84 -37.86
N LEU A 12 -38.85 59.83 -37.18
CA LEU A 12 -38.59 59.64 -35.75
C LEU A 12 -38.78 58.16 -35.38
N MET A 13 -37.66 57.45 -35.50
CA MET A 13 -37.15 56.41 -34.60
C MET A 13 -38.17 55.66 -33.72
N LEU A 14 -38.72 54.57 -34.24
CA LEU A 14 -39.24 53.49 -33.39
C LEU A 14 -38.08 52.54 -33.05
N PHE A 15 -37.47 52.76 -31.89
CA PHE A 15 -36.53 51.82 -31.29
C PHE A 15 -37.31 50.56 -30.86
N LEU A 16 -37.31 49.54 -31.72
CA LEU A 16 -37.72 48.20 -31.34
C LEU A 16 -36.69 47.66 -30.33
N ALA A 17 -37.12 47.48 -29.09
CA ALA A 17 -36.34 46.81 -28.06
C ALA A 17 -36.12 45.34 -28.49
N ALA A 18 -34.93 45.02 -28.97
CA ALA A 18 -34.48 43.65 -29.19
C ALA A 18 -34.21 43.02 -27.81
N VAL A 19 -35.15 42.23 -27.31
CA VAL A 19 -34.92 41.33 -26.18
C VAL A 19 -33.90 40.28 -26.63
N VAL A 20 -32.72 40.29 -26.02
CA VAL A 20 -31.70 39.26 -26.20
C VAL A 20 -32.26 37.96 -25.62
N MET A 21 -32.78 37.09 -26.50
CA MET A 21 -33.01 35.68 -26.18
C MET A 21 -31.64 35.02 -26.08
N GLU A 22 -31.01 35.10 -24.91
CA GLU A 22 -29.97 34.16 -24.52
C GLU A 22 -30.62 32.77 -24.52
N THR A 23 -30.49 32.05 -25.64
CA THR A 23 -30.66 30.61 -25.65
C THR A 23 -29.51 30.05 -24.82
N VAL A 24 -29.68 30.06 -23.50
CA VAL A 24 -28.89 29.22 -22.60
C VAL A 24 -29.19 27.79 -23.05
N GLU A 25 -28.32 27.24 -23.88
CA GLU A 25 -28.31 25.81 -24.17
C GLU A 25 -28.37 25.10 -22.80
N PRO A 26 -29.25 24.11 -22.61
CA PRO A 26 -29.16 23.29 -21.43
C PRO A 26 -27.80 22.61 -21.54
N ARG A 27 -26.81 23.08 -20.75
CA ARG A 27 -25.54 22.39 -20.60
C ARG A 27 -25.93 20.97 -20.30
N SER A 28 -25.74 20.10 -21.30
CA SER A 28 -25.79 18.66 -21.17
C SER A 28 -24.94 18.39 -19.94
N SER A 29 -25.63 18.13 -18.83
CA SER A 29 -25.01 17.63 -17.62
C SER A 29 -24.49 16.27 -18.06
N ARG A 30 -23.27 16.26 -18.61
CA ARG A 30 -22.41 15.11 -18.52
C ARG A 30 -22.31 14.91 -17.03
N ARG A 31 -23.20 14.06 -16.53
CA ARG A 31 -23.09 13.41 -15.24
C ARG A 31 -21.71 12.80 -15.32
N SER A 32 -20.70 13.52 -14.80
CA SER A 32 -19.39 12.95 -14.59
C SER A 32 -19.71 11.77 -13.72
N ARG A 33 -19.67 10.56 -14.31
CA ARG A 33 -19.79 9.34 -13.53
C ARG A 33 -18.65 9.49 -12.55
N GLY A 34 -18.97 9.94 -11.33
CA GLY A 34 -17.98 10.05 -10.27
C GLY A 34 -17.28 8.71 -10.28
N ARG A 35 -15.95 8.70 -10.44
CA ARG A 35 -15.19 7.45 -10.53
C ARG A 35 -15.68 6.60 -9.39
N LYS A 36 -16.35 5.49 -9.73
CA LYS A 36 -16.95 4.61 -8.75
C LYS A 36 -15.82 4.27 -7.78
N ALA A 37 -16.03 4.55 -6.50
CA ALA A 37 -14.93 4.44 -5.55
C ALA A 37 -14.52 2.97 -5.44
N GLU A 38 -13.42 2.62 -6.11
CA GLU A 38 -12.81 1.29 -6.16
C GLU A 38 -11.77 1.16 -5.05
N CYS A 39 -11.44 -0.07 -4.66
CA CYS A 39 -10.36 -0.31 -3.71
C CYS A 39 -9.01 0.13 -4.29
N PRO A 40 -8.05 0.51 -3.44
CA PRO A 40 -6.71 0.86 -3.91
C PRO A 40 -6.06 -0.33 -4.62
N VAL A 41 -5.15 -0.05 -5.55
CA VAL A 41 -4.39 -1.10 -6.22
C VAL A 41 -3.49 -1.79 -5.19
N MET A 42 -3.54 -3.13 -5.14
CA MET A 42 -2.72 -3.93 -4.24
C MET A 42 -1.29 -3.96 -4.75
N LYS A 43 -0.34 -3.79 -3.83
CA LYS A 43 1.07 -3.94 -4.14
C LYS A 43 1.33 -5.38 -4.60
N ARG A 44 1.98 -5.53 -5.75
CA ARG A 44 2.43 -6.83 -6.25
C ARG A 44 3.45 -7.43 -5.28
N PRO A 45 3.25 -8.66 -4.78
CA PRO A 45 4.26 -9.33 -3.96
C PRO A 45 5.55 -9.53 -4.76
N ARG A 46 6.71 -9.31 -4.13
CA ARG A 46 8.01 -9.66 -4.73
C ARG A 46 8.01 -11.15 -5.04
N ASN A 47 8.47 -11.55 -6.23
CA ASN A 47 8.41 -12.94 -6.72
C ASN A 47 6.98 -13.51 -6.79
N GLY A 48 5.99 -12.65 -6.99
CA GLY A 48 4.60 -13.04 -7.17
C GLY A 48 3.86 -12.12 -8.12
N ARG A 49 2.58 -12.43 -8.31
CA ARG A 49 1.65 -11.71 -9.19
C ARG A 49 0.32 -11.54 -8.48
N VAL A 50 -0.39 -10.48 -8.84
CA VAL A 50 -1.77 -10.23 -8.45
C VAL A 50 -2.62 -10.21 -9.71
N ALA A 51 -3.77 -10.87 -9.67
CA ALA A 51 -4.79 -10.85 -10.71
C ALA A 51 -6.10 -10.36 -10.13
N TYR A 52 -6.83 -9.55 -10.89
CA TYR A 52 -8.11 -8.99 -10.48
C TYR A 52 -9.25 -9.69 -11.20
N ARG A 53 -10.34 -9.97 -10.47
CA ARG A 53 -11.57 -10.59 -10.97
C ARG A 53 -12.77 -9.80 -10.46
N SER A 54 -13.95 -10.09 -11.01
CA SER A 54 -15.23 -9.53 -10.55
C SER A 54 -15.25 -8.00 -10.56
N ARG A 55 -14.88 -7.38 -11.70
CA ARG A 55 -14.78 -5.91 -11.84
C ARG A 55 -13.89 -5.28 -10.76
N ASN A 56 -12.66 -5.78 -10.63
CA ASN A 56 -11.65 -5.35 -9.65
C ASN A 56 -12.04 -5.52 -8.18
N ARG A 57 -13.09 -6.29 -7.86
CA ARG A 57 -13.51 -6.51 -6.47
C ARG A 57 -12.85 -7.72 -5.80
N VAL A 58 -12.20 -8.59 -6.56
CA VAL A 58 -11.51 -9.76 -6.01
C VAL A 58 -10.07 -9.75 -6.51
N ALA A 59 -9.11 -9.75 -5.59
CA ALA A 59 -7.69 -9.87 -5.87
C ALA A 59 -7.24 -11.29 -5.54
N THR A 60 -6.61 -11.98 -6.49
CA THR A 60 -5.98 -13.28 -6.28
C THR A 60 -4.47 -13.18 -6.46
N PHE A 61 -3.73 -13.86 -5.59
CA PHE A 61 -2.28 -13.80 -5.54
C PHE A 61 -1.68 -15.17 -5.85
N LYS A 62 -0.61 -15.16 -6.64
CA LYS A 62 0.16 -16.36 -6.98
C LYS A 62 1.64 -16.06 -6.92
N CYS A 63 2.40 -16.94 -6.26
CA CYS A 63 3.86 -16.86 -6.27
C CYS A 63 4.44 -17.46 -7.55
N ASN A 64 5.59 -16.93 -7.96
CA ASN A 64 6.36 -17.48 -9.08
C ASN A 64 6.87 -18.89 -8.75
N LYS A 65 7.33 -19.61 -9.79
CA LYS A 65 7.90 -20.95 -9.62
C LYS A 65 8.99 -20.94 -8.54
N ASN A 66 9.00 -21.97 -7.69
CA ASN A 66 9.90 -22.14 -6.53
C ASN A 66 9.71 -21.20 -5.35
N PHE A 67 8.66 -20.37 -5.34
CA PHE A 67 8.24 -19.58 -4.19
C PHE A 67 6.95 -20.12 -3.57
N ILE A 68 6.79 -19.90 -2.27
CA ILE A 68 5.66 -20.30 -1.46
C ILE A 68 4.87 -19.07 -1.03
N LEU A 69 3.56 -19.14 -1.19
CA LEU A 69 2.64 -18.13 -0.69
C LEU A 69 2.48 -18.24 0.83
N ILE A 70 2.86 -17.18 1.55
CA ILE A 70 2.68 -17.01 2.99
C ILE A 70 1.59 -15.96 3.21
N GLY A 71 0.48 -16.39 3.80
CA GLY A 71 -0.75 -15.60 3.95
C GLY A 71 -1.85 -16.09 3.01
N THR A 72 -2.92 -15.31 2.89
CA THR A 72 -4.10 -15.66 2.08
C THR A 72 -3.92 -15.23 0.64
N GLY A 73 -4.20 -16.14 -0.30
CA GLY A 73 -4.08 -15.88 -1.75
C GLY A 73 -5.27 -15.15 -2.37
N LEU A 74 -6.23 -14.73 -1.56
CA LEU A 74 -7.45 -14.08 -1.99
C LEU A 74 -7.77 -12.92 -1.05
N SER A 75 -8.16 -11.80 -1.61
CA SER A 75 -8.66 -10.65 -0.87
C SER A 75 -9.85 -10.03 -1.60
N VAL A 76 -10.86 -9.60 -0.84
CA VAL A 76 -12.11 -9.04 -1.38
C VAL A 76 -12.18 -7.57 -1.04
N CYS A 77 -12.51 -6.76 -2.05
CA CYS A 77 -12.77 -5.33 -1.87
C CYS A 77 -14.10 -5.16 -1.14
N LEU A 78 -14.04 -4.67 0.09
CA LEU A 78 -15.18 -4.46 0.96
C LEU A 78 -15.95 -3.18 0.58
N LYS A 79 -17.11 -2.97 1.20
CA LYS A 79 -17.94 -1.77 0.98
C LYS A 79 -17.24 -0.48 1.45
N ASN A 80 -16.40 -0.59 2.48
CA ASN A 80 -15.62 0.52 3.02
C ASN A 80 -14.40 0.91 2.15
N ARG A 81 -14.20 0.25 0.99
CA ARG A 81 -13.09 0.46 0.05
C ARG A 81 -11.73 -0.02 0.55
N GLU A 82 -11.76 -0.95 1.49
CA GLU A 82 -10.57 -1.66 1.95
C GLU A 82 -10.58 -3.11 1.45
N TRP A 83 -9.38 -3.65 1.32
CA TRP A 83 -9.21 -5.07 1.05
C TRP A 83 -9.39 -5.85 2.35
N SER A 84 -10.18 -6.93 2.30
CA SER A 84 -10.47 -7.76 3.47
C SER A 84 -9.22 -8.34 4.12
N LEU A 85 -8.17 -8.54 3.33
CA LEU A 85 -6.87 -9.05 3.76
C LEU A 85 -5.74 -8.32 3.02
N PRO A 86 -4.57 -8.13 3.67
CA PRO A 86 -3.40 -7.53 3.04
C PRO A 86 -2.80 -8.45 1.96
N ALA A 87 -1.92 -7.89 1.13
CA ALA A 87 -1.19 -8.68 0.14
C ALA A 87 -0.29 -9.73 0.84
N PRO A 88 -0.29 -10.98 0.38
CA PRO A 88 0.56 -12.03 0.94
C PRO A 88 2.02 -11.84 0.52
N VAL A 89 2.90 -12.62 1.13
CA VAL A 89 4.34 -12.63 0.85
C VAL A 89 4.72 -13.92 0.12
N CYS A 90 5.64 -13.82 -0.85
CA CYS A 90 6.20 -14.98 -1.53
C CYS A 90 7.62 -15.26 -1.02
N GLY A 91 7.77 -16.31 -0.20
CA GLY A 91 9.06 -16.75 0.32
C GLY A 91 9.65 -17.93 -0.47
N GLY A 92 10.96 -18.11 -0.42
CA GLY A 92 11.68 -19.19 -1.09
C GLY A 92 11.56 -20.53 -0.36
N LYS A 93 11.93 -21.61 -1.05
CA LYS A 93 11.84 -22.99 -0.52
C LYS A 93 13.13 -23.53 0.10
N ASN A 94 14.29 -23.00 -0.30
CA ASN A 94 15.57 -23.68 -0.14
C ASN A 94 16.62 -22.79 0.53
N CYS A 95 16.25 -22.05 1.57
CA CYS A 95 17.23 -21.31 2.35
C CYS A 95 18.01 -22.25 3.28
N PRO A 96 19.29 -21.96 3.54
CA PRO A 96 20.12 -22.78 4.42
C PRO A 96 19.54 -22.81 5.83
N ARG A 97 19.69 -23.96 6.50
CA ARG A 97 19.30 -24.09 7.91
C ARG A 97 20.18 -23.16 8.75
N LEU A 98 19.55 -22.31 9.54
CA LEU A 98 20.25 -21.36 10.40
C LEU A 98 20.60 -22.00 11.74
N ARG A 99 21.71 -21.55 12.33
CA ARG A 99 22.05 -21.82 13.73
C ARG A 99 21.80 -20.55 14.53
N PHE A 100 21.11 -20.69 15.66
CA PHE A 100 20.72 -19.57 16.49
C PHE A 100 21.53 -19.55 17.79
N SER A 101 21.64 -18.39 18.43
CA SER A 101 22.19 -18.29 19.79
C SER A 101 21.32 -19.07 20.77
N LYS A 102 21.95 -19.64 21.82
CA LYS A 102 21.21 -20.25 22.93
C LYS A 102 20.17 -19.27 23.48
N GLY A 103 18.96 -19.75 23.70
CA GLY A 103 17.85 -18.93 24.19
C GLY A 103 17.06 -18.16 23.12
N LEU A 104 17.34 -18.30 21.81
CA LEU A 104 16.44 -17.79 20.78
C LEU A 104 15.40 -18.85 20.39
N GLU A 105 14.11 -18.53 20.49
CA GLU A 105 13.02 -19.45 20.16
C GLU A 105 12.42 -19.12 18.79
N VAL A 106 12.23 -20.15 17.94
CA VAL A 106 11.42 -20.04 16.73
C VAL A 106 9.98 -20.39 17.10
N VAL A 107 9.14 -19.38 17.21
CA VAL A 107 7.74 -19.56 17.64
C VAL A 107 6.79 -19.91 16.50
N LYS A 108 7.18 -19.59 15.26
CA LYS A 108 6.38 -19.95 14.10
C LYS A 108 7.22 -20.06 12.85
N GLU A 109 7.01 -21.15 12.12
CA GLU A 109 7.59 -21.39 10.81
C GLU A 109 6.46 -21.48 9.78
N TYR A 110 6.53 -20.63 8.76
CA TYR A 110 5.58 -20.65 7.66
C TYR A 110 6.19 -21.37 6.47
N LYS A 111 5.96 -22.70 6.41
CA LYS A 111 6.37 -23.56 5.29
C LYS A 111 7.89 -23.44 4.97
N GLY A 112 8.74 -23.29 5.99
CA GLY A 112 10.19 -23.09 5.82
C GLY A 112 10.62 -21.76 5.21
N ALA A 113 9.67 -20.94 4.77
CA ALA A 113 9.95 -19.73 4.00
C ALA A 113 9.97 -18.46 4.86
N LYS A 114 9.38 -18.48 6.06
CA LYS A 114 9.43 -17.38 7.04
C LYS A 114 9.56 -17.94 8.45
N LEU A 115 10.50 -17.40 9.21
CA LEU A 115 10.71 -17.72 10.63
C LEU A 115 10.33 -16.52 11.48
N ARG A 116 9.52 -16.72 12.52
CA ARG A 116 9.25 -15.73 13.56
C ARG A 116 9.95 -16.13 14.85
N PHE A 117 10.58 -15.15 15.49
CA PHE A 117 11.38 -15.36 16.68
C PHE A 117 10.76 -14.73 17.91
N LYS A 118 11.05 -15.33 19.07
CA LYS A 118 10.73 -14.78 20.39
C LYS A 118 11.93 -14.96 21.31
N CYS A 119 12.11 -14.01 22.21
CA CYS A 119 13.05 -14.14 23.31
C CYS A 119 12.31 -14.62 24.57
N PRO A 120 12.81 -15.65 25.27
CA PRO A 120 12.24 -16.14 26.51
C PRO A 120 12.53 -15.18 27.67
N ASN A 121 11.76 -15.31 28.75
CA ASN A 121 12.06 -14.82 30.10
C ASN A 121 12.59 -13.37 30.21
N GLY A 122 11.79 -12.37 29.82
CA GLY A 122 12.12 -10.95 30.02
C GLY A 122 13.34 -10.44 29.22
N LEU A 123 13.96 -11.29 28.41
CA LEU A 123 15.05 -10.92 27.50
C LEU A 123 14.48 -10.03 26.39
N THR A 124 15.24 -8.99 26.05
CA THR A 124 14.91 -8.05 24.98
C THR A 124 15.46 -8.54 23.64
N ARG A 125 14.62 -8.56 22.61
CA ARG A 125 15.00 -8.95 21.25
C ARG A 125 15.73 -7.81 20.54
N GLN A 126 16.99 -8.02 20.20
CA GLN A 126 17.78 -7.12 19.36
C GLN A 126 17.88 -7.67 17.94
N GLY A 127 17.19 -7.03 17.00
CA GLY A 127 17.16 -7.43 15.58
C GLY A 127 15.74 -7.61 15.03
N PRO A 128 15.56 -8.34 13.92
CA PRO A 128 14.26 -8.51 13.27
C PRO A 128 13.34 -9.49 14.01
N GLU A 129 12.02 -9.30 13.92
CA GLU A 129 11.05 -10.21 14.58
C GLU A 129 10.88 -11.48 13.77
N SER A 130 11.07 -11.34 12.46
CA SER A 130 10.98 -12.42 11.52
C SER A 130 11.94 -12.20 10.39
N ILE A 131 12.40 -13.29 9.79
CA ILE A 131 13.16 -13.28 8.55
C ILE A 131 12.40 -14.08 7.49
N LEU A 132 12.57 -13.68 6.24
CA LEU A 132 11.97 -14.28 5.07
C LEU A 132 13.07 -14.86 4.19
N CYS A 133 12.87 -16.10 3.74
CA CYS A 133 13.67 -16.68 2.68
C CYS A 133 13.29 -16.01 1.37
N ILE A 134 14.25 -15.36 0.69
CA ILE A 134 14.06 -14.80 -0.65
C ILE A 134 14.87 -15.67 -1.62
N GLY A 135 14.15 -16.54 -2.34
CA GLY A 135 14.78 -17.51 -3.24
C GLY A 135 15.54 -18.59 -2.47
N LYS A 136 16.85 -18.39 -2.29
CA LYS A 136 17.74 -19.29 -1.53
C LYS A 136 18.51 -18.58 -0.41
N GLN A 137 18.22 -17.30 -0.16
CA GLN A 137 18.92 -16.49 0.83
C GLN A 137 17.95 -15.85 1.82
N TRP A 138 18.28 -15.89 3.11
CA TRP A 138 17.54 -15.15 4.12
C TRP A 138 17.73 -13.65 3.95
N ASP A 139 16.66 -12.88 4.09
CA ASP A 139 16.67 -11.43 3.97
C ASP A 139 17.26 -10.70 5.18
N GLY A 140 17.61 -11.44 6.23
CA GLY A 140 18.20 -10.91 7.45
C GLY A 140 18.87 -11.98 8.29
N ARG A 141 19.58 -11.54 9.33
CA ARG A 141 20.18 -12.41 10.33
C ARG A 141 19.19 -12.65 11.47
N PRO A 142 19.23 -13.82 12.13
CA PRO A 142 18.46 -14.05 13.35
C PRO A 142 18.77 -12.99 14.42
N PRO A 143 17.77 -12.55 15.20
CA PRO A 143 17.99 -11.61 16.28
C PRO A 143 18.77 -12.24 17.43
N LYS A 144 19.30 -11.39 18.32
CA LYS A 144 19.89 -11.80 19.60
C LYS A 144 18.92 -11.51 20.73
N CYS A 145 18.97 -12.30 21.79
CA CYS A 145 18.23 -12.04 23.02
C CYS A 145 19.21 -11.49 24.05
N LEU A 146 18.95 -10.28 24.55
CA LEU A 146 19.78 -9.60 25.54
C LEU A 146 19.03 -9.50 26.86
N GLY A 147 19.70 -9.84 27.96
CA GLY A 147 19.18 -9.56 29.30
C GLY A 147 19.33 -8.10 29.66
N ARG A 148 18.55 -7.67 30.66
CA ARG A 148 18.92 -6.48 31.42
C ARG A 148 20.16 -6.83 32.22
N PHE A 149 21.31 -6.39 31.75
CA PHE A 149 22.50 -6.31 32.58
C PHE A 149 22.37 -5.01 33.38
N THR A 150 21.93 -5.12 34.63
CA THR A 150 22.17 -4.05 35.61
C THR A 150 23.65 -4.16 35.99
N LEU A 151 24.50 -3.43 35.27
CA LEU A 151 25.81 -3.11 35.81
C LEU A 151 25.55 -2.15 36.96
N THR A 152 25.55 -2.65 38.19
CA THR A 152 25.72 -1.80 39.37
C THR A 152 27.05 -1.05 39.18
N ASN A 153 26.94 0.19 38.72
CA ASN A 153 27.97 1.21 38.57
C ASN A 153 29.20 0.92 37.68
N ILE A 154 29.01 0.52 36.41
CA ILE A 154 30.00 0.88 35.37
C ILE A 154 29.28 1.16 34.03
N THR A 155 29.38 2.39 33.55
CA THR A 155 28.97 2.79 32.20
C THR A 155 29.98 2.25 31.18
N VAL A 156 29.85 1.00 30.76
CA VAL A 156 30.65 0.49 29.63
C VAL A 156 29.87 0.71 28.34
N SER A 157 30.30 1.70 27.55
CA SER A 157 29.92 1.82 26.15
C SER A 157 30.62 0.72 25.36
N LEU A 158 29.99 -0.44 25.25
CA LEU A 158 30.48 -1.52 24.38
C LEU A 158 30.32 -1.10 22.91
N LYS A 159 31.35 -0.47 22.34
CA LYS A 159 31.55 -0.48 20.89
C LYS A 159 32.02 -1.88 20.52
N GLN A 160 31.16 -2.61 19.81
CA GLN A 160 31.50 -3.92 19.25
C GLN A 160 32.53 -3.71 18.13
N SER A 161 33.82 -3.82 18.43
CA SER A 161 34.86 -3.99 17.41
C SER A 161 34.95 -5.46 17.03
N ASP A 162 34.92 -5.71 15.72
CA ASP A 162 35.07 -7.02 15.12
C ASP A 162 36.38 -7.69 15.58
N ALA A 163 36.27 -8.91 16.12
CA ALA A 163 37.40 -9.79 16.34
C ALA A 163 37.88 -10.32 14.99
N LYS A 164 39.08 -9.92 14.56
CA LYS A 164 39.87 -10.64 13.54
C LYS A 164 41.06 -11.29 14.24
N GLU A 165 41.00 -12.61 14.38
CA GLU A 165 42.05 -13.44 14.98
C GLU A 165 42.91 -14.11 13.89
N ARG A 166 44.24 -14.10 14.11
CA ARG A 166 45.36 -14.84 13.48
C ARG A 166 45.66 -14.54 11.99
N SER A 167 46.91 -14.53 11.55
CA SER A 167 48.15 -15.18 12.02
C SER A 167 49.36 -14.26 11.97
#